data_AF-A0AAN8CXY0-F1
#
_entry.id   AF-A0AAN8CXY0-F1
#
_cell.length_a   1.000
_cell.length_b   1.000
_cell.length_c   1.000
_cell.angle_alpha   90.00
_cell.angle_beta   90.00
_cell.angle_gamma   90.00
#
_symmetry.space_group_name_H-M   'P 1'
#
loop_
_entity.id
_entity.type
_entity.pdbx_description
1 polymer ?
#
loop_
_entity_poly.entity_id
_entity_poly.type
_entity_poly.pdbx_seq_one_letter_code
_entity_poly.pdbx_strand_id
1 'polypeptide(L)'
;MLPSQTGPCQTSSRSLVFGLGPSITSEDGIITGAKLPTGLQIIRCMLAKKPGANGALSQFEATKGVLEQVRPFYKKANIPMVSDKRACHKMVELVNANNKLRKISQAKRSSETTAKQLEKMECRLDATFPLWPPNVEKLIDNP
;
A
#
# COMPACT_ATOMS: atom_id res chain seq x y z
N MET A 1 -36.61 -24.49 -20.70
CA MET A 1 -35.30 -24.11 -21.28
C MET A 1 -35.29 -22.59 -21.39
N LEU A 2 -34.44 -21.91 -20.62
CA LEU A 2 -34.22 -20.46 -20.71
C LEU A 2 -33.04 -20.19 -21.64
N PRO A 3 -33.09 -19.19 -22.53
CA PRO A 3 -31.89 -18.70 -23.18
C PRO A 3 -31.23 -17.63 -22.30
N SER A 4 -29.96 -17.88 -21.99
CA SER A 4 -29.01 -16.90 -21.50
C SER A 4 -28.81 -15.79 -22.53
N GLN A 5 -28.86 -14.53 -22.12
CA GLN A 5 -28.18 -13.45 -22.82
C GLN A 5 -27.32 -12.65 -21.83
N THR A 6 -26.04 -12.96 -21.93
CA THR A 6 -24.88 -12.17 -21.49
C THR A 6 -24.96 -10.76 -22.07
N GLY A 7 -25.30 -9.78 -21.24
CA GLY A 7 -25.00 -8.38 -21.56
C GLY A 7 -23.49 -8.14 -21.45
N PRO A 8 -22.89 -7.32 -22.34
CA PRO A 8 -21.49 -6.95 -22.21
C PRO A 8 -21.34 -6.13 -20.94
N CYS A 9 -20.64 -6.70 -19.95
CA CYS A 9 -20.11 -5.93 -18.83
C CYS A 9 -19.20 -4.88 -19.46
N GLN A 10 -19.67 -3.63 -19.50
CA GLN A 10 -18.88 -2.49 -19.96
C GLN A 10 -17.69 -2.35 -19.02
N THR A 11 -16.59 -3.00 -19.37
CA THR A 11 -15.31 -2.82 -18.75
C THR A 11 -14.83 -1.42 -19.11
N SER A 12 -15.29 -0.44 -18.33
CA SER A 12 -14.66 0.87 -18.24
C SER A 12 -13.15 0.65 -18.23
N SER A 13 -12.41 1.34 -19.10
CA SER A 13 -10.97 1.33 -19.26
C SER A 13 -10.22 1.86 -18.02
N ARG A 14 -10.52 1.32 -16.85
CA ARG A 14 -9.77 1.49 -15.63
C ARG A 14 -8.62 0.50 -15.73
N SER A 15 -7.42 1.02 -15.89
CA SER A 15 -6.20 0.26 -15.62
C SER A 15 -6.33 -0.30 -14.20
N LEU A 16 -6.69 -1.59 -14.10
CA LEU A 16 -6.60 -2.33 -12.86
C LEU A 16 -5.13 -2.27 -12.46
N VAL A 17 -4.85 -1.48 -11.43
CA VAL A 17 -3.51 -1.44 -10.87
C VAL A 17 -3.37 -2.73 -10.10
N PHE A 18 -2.59 -3.65 -10.66
CA PHE A 18 -2.37 -4.96 -10.07
C PHE A 18 -2.01 -4.84 -8.59
N GLY A 19 -2.77 -5.51 -7.71
CA GLY A 19 -2.63 -5.46 -6.25
C GLY A 19 -3.25 -4.25 -5.54
N LEU A 20 -3.87 -3.29 -6.25
CA LEU A 20 -4.53 -2.11 -5.65
C LEU A 20 -6.01 -1.95 -6.00
N GLY A 21 -6.52 -2.74 -6.94
CA GLY A 21 -7.90 -2.63 -7.44
C GLY A 21 -8.05 -1.54 -8.52
N PRO A 22 -9.24 -0.95 -8.69
CA PRO A 22 -9.46 0.13 -9.68
C PRO A 22 -8.52 1.32 -9.44
N SER A 23 -8.33 2.13 -10.49
CA SER A 23 -7.35 3.21 -10.58
C SER A 23 -7.29 4.13 -9.34
N ILE A 24 -6.09 4.59 -8.99
CA ILE A 24 -5.83 5.51 -7.86
C ILE A 24 -6.55 6.84 -8.06
N THR A 25 -7.35 7.23 -7.08
CA THR A 25 -8.09 8.50 -7.02
C THR A 25 -7.39 9.52 -6.14
N SER A 26 -7.89 10.76 -6.10
CA SER A 26 -7.42 11.78 -5.14
C SER A 26 -7.78 11.42 -3.69
N GLU A 27 -8.89 10.71 -3.47
CA GLU A 27 -9.33 10.26 -2.14
C GLU A 27 -8.35 9.25 -1.53
N ASP A 28 -7.73 8.42 -2.37
CA ASP A 28 -6.66 7.50 -1.98
C ASP A 28 -5.40 8.21 -1.45
N GLY A 29 -5.29 9.53 -1.66
CA GLY A 29 -4.22 10.39 -1.12
C GLY A 29 -4.34 10.74 0.37
N ILE A 30 -5.43 10.32 1.01
CA ILE A 30 -5.74 10.60 2.41
C ILE A 30 -5.94 9.28 3.16
N ILE A 31 -5.17 9.09 4.23
CA ILE A 31 -5.35 7.95 5.14
C ILE A 31 -6.45 8.29 6.14
N THR A 32 -7.59 7.63 6.01
CA THR A 32 -8.76 7.79 6.90
C THR A 32 -9.05 6.50 7.67
N GLY A 33 -9.64 6.62 8.86
CA GLY A 33 -10.13 5.48 9.63
C GLY A 33 -9.94 5.64 11.15
N ALA A 34 -10.38 4.63 11.90
CA ALA A 34 -10.21 4.58 13.36
C ALA A 34 -9.04 3.67 13.81
N LYS A 35 -8.51 2.85 12.90
CA LYS A 35 -7.47 1.84 13.13
C LYS A 35 -6.17 2.23 12.44
N LEU A 36 -5.07 1.57 12.81
CA LEU A 36 -3.78 1.70 12.13
C LEU A 36 -3.91 1.42 10.63
N PRO A 37 -3.18 2.16 9.77
CA PRO A 37 -3.29 2.00 8.34
C PRO A 37 -2.72 0.67 7.84
N THR A 38 -3.34 0.10 6.82
CA THR A 38 -2.84 -1.09 6.13
C THR A 38 -1.76 -0.74 5.12
N GLY A 39 -0.95 -1.73 4.71
CA GLY A 39 0.03 -1.56 3.63
C GLY A 39 -0.62 -1.00 2.35
N LEU A 40 -1.85 -1.43 2.05
CA LEU A 40 -2.62 -0.95 0.91
C LEU A 40 -2.89 0.56 0.98
N GLN A 41 -3.34 1.06 2.14
CA GLN A 41 -3.59 2.50 2.35
C GLN A 41 -2.31 3.33 2.23
N ILE A 42 -1.18 2.83 2.75
CA ILE A 42 0.12 3.50 2.61
C ILE A 42 0.52 3.61 1.14
N ILE A 43 0.40 2.53 0.36
CA ILE A 43 0.79 2.55 -1.05
C ILE A 43 -0.13 3.47 -1.85
N ARG A 44 -1.43 3.40 -1.63
CA ARG A 44 -2.41 4.26 -2.28
C ARG A 44 -2.09 5.74 -2.06
N CYS A 45 -1.81 6.12 -0.82
CA CYS A 45 -1.42 7.48 -0.45
C CYS A 45 -0.09 7.89 -1.11
N MET A 46 0.91 7.00 -1.11
CA MET A 46 2.20 7.24 -1.77
C MET A 46 2.08 7.42 -3.29
N LEU A 47 1.24 6.62 -3.96
CA LEU A 47 1.05 6.69 -5.41
C LEU A 47 0.19 7.87 -5.83
N ALA A 48 -0.78 8.29 -5.00
CA ALA A 48 -1.57 9.49 -5.22
C ALA A 48 -0.71 10.77 -5.16
N LYS A 49 0.35 10.77 -4.32
CA LYS A 49 1.32 11.87 -4.19
C LYS A 49 2.36 11.94 -5.33
N LYS A 50 2.15 11.23 -6.46
CA LYS A 50 3.04 11.08 -7.63
C LYS A 50 4.34 11.91 -7.59
N PRO A 51 5.48 11.31 -7.20
CA PRO A 51 6.78 11.90 -7.48
C PRO A 51 7.06 11.80 -9.00
N GLY A 52 6.87 12.89 -9.74
CA GLY A 52 7.50 13.11 -11.06
C GLY A 52 6.55 13.58 -12.16
N ALA A 53 6.36 14.90 -12.28
CA ALA A 53 6.28 15.72 -13.50
C ALA A 53 5.90 17.15 -13.06
N ASN A 54 6.82 18.13 -13.24
CA ASN A 54 6.60 19.57 -13.00
C ASN A 54 6.56 20.06 -11.53
N GLY A 55 7.60 19.78 -10.73
CA GLY A 55 7.68 20.25 -9.32
C GLY A 55 7.48 19.14 -8.28
N ALA A 56 7.83 17.91 -8.65
CA ALA A 56 7.59 16.72 -7.87
C ALA A 56 8.43 16.65 -6.59
N LEU A 57 7.76 16.34 -5.47
CA LEU A 57 8.40 15.92 -4.23
C LEU A 57 9.34 14.73 -4.51
N SER A 58 10.55 14.76 -3.96
CA SER A 58 11.43 13.61 -3.91
C SER A 58 10.71 12.40 -3.28
N GLN A 59 11.15 11.18 -3.59
CA GLN A 59 10.59 9.97 -2.99
C GLN A 59 10.59 10.03 -1.44
N PHE A 60 11.55 10.74 -0.87
CA PHE A 60 11.67 10.99 0.56
C PHE A 60 10.66 12.03 1.07
N GLU A 61 10.45 13.13 0.36
CA GLU A 61 9.44 14.13 0.72
C GLU A 61 8.01 13.57 0.59
N ALA A 62 7.77 12.75 -0.43
CA ALA A 62 6.51 12.02 -0.57
C ALA A 62 6.28 11.08 0.63
N THR A 63 7.29 10.30 1.02
CA THR A 63 7.17 9.42 2.20
C THR A 63 7.01 10.20 3.49
N LYS A 64 7.70 11.33 3.66
CA LYS A 64 7.51 12.22 4.83
C LYS A 64 6.07 12.73 4.90
N GLY A 65 5.50 13.16 3.77
CA GLY A 65 4.11 13.59 3.68
C GLY A 65 3.09 12.49 4.00
N VAL A 66 3.42 11.21 3.73
CA VAL A 66 2.60 10.06 4.15
C VAL A 66 2.81 9.75 5.63
N LEU A 67 4.04 9.81 6.13
CA LEU A 67 4.37 9.58 7.54
C LEU A 67 3.60 10.53 8.47
N GLU A 68 3.47 11.79 8.10
CA GLU A 68 2.68 12.75 8.88
C GLU A 68 1.18 12.42 8.91
N GLN A 69 0.64 11.74 7.89
CA GLN A 69 -0.73 11.20 7.95
C GLN A 69 -0.84 9.95 8.82
N VAL A 70 0.23 9.15 8.91
CA VAL A 70 0.27 7.91 9.71
C VAL A 70 0.47 8.21 11.19
N ARG A 71 1.23 9.25 11.54
CA ARG A 71 1.62 9.61 12.90
C ARG A 71 0.43 9.73 13.88
N PRO A 72 -0.71 10.36 13.52
CA PRO A 72 -1.88 10.44 14.40
C PRO A 72 -2.44 9.07 14.81
N PHE A 73 -2.41 8.07 13.92
CA PHE A 73 -2.91 6.73 14.21
C PHE A 73 -2.07 6.01 15.27
N TYR A 74 -0.75 6.13 15.16
CA TYR A 74 0.18 5.57 16.13
C TYR A 74 0.08 6.29 17.48
N LYS A 75 0.00 7.63 17.47
CA LYS A 75 -0.19 8.43 18.68
C LYS A 75 -1.50 8.06 19.40
N LYS A 76 -2.60 7.92 18.66
CA LYS A 76 -3.91 7.54 19.22
C LYS A 76 -3.90 6.14 19.83
N ALA A 77 -3.16 5.22 19.25
CA ALA A 77 -3.00 3.86 19.76
C ALA A 77 -1.98 3.75 20.90
N ASN A 78 -1.33 4.86 21.30
CA ASN A 78 -0.21 4.88 22.23
C ASN A 78 0.94 3.92 21.83
N ILE A 79 1.11 3.71 20.53
CA ILE A 79 2.20 2.91 19.99
C ILE A 79 3.32 3.90 19.69
N PRO A 80 4.56 3.66 20.16
CA PRO A 80 5.68 4.53 19.84
C PRO A 80 5.89 4.53 18.31
N MET A 81 6.82 5.32 17.76
CA MET A 81 7.22 5.18 16.35
C MET A 81 8.74 5.05 16.22
N VAL A 82 9.21 4.24 15.26
CA VAL A 82 10.63 4.25 14.89
C VAL A 82 11.00 5.65 14.38
N SER A 83 12.30 5.97 14.33
CA SER A 83 12.76 7.23 13.77
C SER A 83 12.19 7.48 12.37
N ASP A 84 11.89 8.74 12.07
CA ASP A 84 11.30 9.15 10.79
C ASP A 84 12.10 8.58 9.60
N LYS A 85 13.44 8.60 9.68
CA LYS A 85 14.33 8.00 8.66
C LYS A 85 14.01 6.52 8.41
N ARG A 86 13.83 5.73 9.48
CA ARG A 86 13.55 4.29 9.39
C ARG A 86 12.11 4.05 8.92
N ALA A 87 11.15 4.87 9.34
CA ALA A 87 9.77 4.81 8.90
C ALA A 87 9.66 5.09 7.39
N CYS A 88 10.28 6.18 6.91
CA CYS A 88 10.33 6.51 5.49
C CYS A 88 10.99 5.39 4.68
N HIS A 89 12.09 4.81 5.16
CA HIS A 89 12.75 3.68 4.48
C HIS A 89 11.80 2.49 4.30
N LYS A 90 11.08 2.08 5.36
CA LYS A 90 10.10 0.98 5.30
C LYS A 90 8.97 1.25 4.29
N MET A 91 8.47 2.49 4.24
CA MET A 91 7.42 2.89 3.28
C MET A 91 7.95 2.83 1.84
N VAL A 92 9.18 3.28 1.61
CA VAL A 92 9.86 3.18 0.31
C VAL A 92 10.04 1.72 -0.12
N GLU A 93 10.49 0.85 0.79
CA GLU A 93 10.63 -0.58 0.52
C GLU A 93 9.31 -1.25 0.14
N LEU A 94 8.22 -0.88 0.82
CA LEU A 94 6.88 -1.37 0.50
C LEU A 94 6.46 -0.96 -0.93
N VAL A 95 6.64 0.31 -1.29
CA VAL A 95 6.32 0.81 -2.64
C VAL A 95 7.20 0.15 -3.69
N ASN A 96 8.50 0.01 -3.43
CA ASN A 96 9.43 -0.63 -4.35
C ASN A 96 9.11 -2.12 -4.56
N ALA A 97 8.74 -2.84 -3.50
CA ALA A 97 8.29 -4.22 -3.60
C ALA A 97 7.02 -4.34 -4.46
N ASN A 98 6.05 -3.42 -4.30
CA ASN A 98 4.86 -3.39 -5.14
C ASN A 98 5.22 -3.09 -6.60
N ASN A 99 6.03 -2.05 -6.84
CA ASN A 99 6.45 -1.68 -8.19
C ASN A 99 7.20 -2.81 -8.91
N LYS A 100 7.98 -3.64 -8.20
CA LYS A 100 8.61 -4.83 -8.79
C LYS A 100 7.57 -5.84 -9.28
N LEU A 101 6.52 -6.10 -8.50
CA LEU A 101 5.43 -7.01 -8.89
C LEU A 101 4.60 -6.43 -10.05
N ARG A 102 4.39 -5.11 -10.07
CA ARG A 102 3.71 -4.42 -11.18
C ARG A 102 4.43 -4.57 -12.52
N LYS A 103 5.77 -4.73 -12.50
CA LYS A 103 6.58 -4.96 -13.70
C LYS A 103 6.51 -6.40 -14.23
N ILE A 104 5.87 -7.33 -13.52
CA ILE A 104 5.73 -8.71 -14.00
C ILE A 104 4.73 -8.75 -15.15
N SER A 105 5.17 -9.26 -16.30
CA SER A 105 4.36 -9.41 -17.50
C SER A 105 3.20 -10.39 -17.30
N GLN A 106 2.09 -10.16 -18.00
CA GLN A 106 0.89 -10.98 -17.88
C GLN A 106 1.17 -12.47 -18.15
N ALA A 107 2.02 -12.78 -19.14
CA ALA A 107 2.45 -14.14 -19.47
C ALA A 107 3.19 -14.86 -18.33
N LYS A 108 3.84 -14.13 -17.41
CA LYS A 108 4.56 -14.73 -16.27
C LYS A 108 3.70 -14.86 -15.02
N ARG A 109 2.54 -14.16 -14.96
CA ARG A 109 1.65 -14.17 -13.78
C ARG A 109 0.98 -15.51 -13.53
N SER A 110 0.82 -16.34 -14.56
CA SER A 110 0.27 -17.70 -14.46
C SER A 110 1.26 -18.74 -13.92
N SER A 111 2.54 -18.38 -13.75
CA SER A 111 3.51 -19.29 -13.12
C SER A 111 3.22 -19.42 -11.61
N GLU A 112 3.31 -20.65 -11.08
CA GLU A 112 3.04 -20.95 -9.67
C GLU A 112 3.93 -20.11 -8.72
N THR A 113 5.19 -19.89 -9.10
CA THR A 113 6.13 -19.06 -8.37
C THR A 113 5.69 -17.59 -8.31
N THR A 114 5.17 -17.06 -9.41
CA THR A 114 4.62 -15.70 -9.40
C THR A 114 3.34 -15.64 -8.60
N ALA A 115 2.42 -16.60 -8.76
CA ALA A 115 1.18 -16.66 -7.99
C ALA A 115 1.42 -16.60 -6.47
N LYS A 116 2.37 -17.39 -5.96
CA LYS A 116 2.78 -17.36 -4.54
C LYS A 116 3.34 -16.01 -4.10
N GLN A 117 4.08 -15.32 -4.96
CA GLN A 117 4.58 -13.96 -4.67
C GLN A 117 3.46 -12.92 -4.62
N LEU A 118 2.44 -13.08 -5.46
CA LEU A 118 1.28 -12.20 -5.50
C LEU A 118 0.43 -12.39 -4.24
N GLU A 119 0.12 -13.62 -3.88
CA GLU A 119 -0.62 -13.96 -2.65
C GLU A 119 0.10 -13.42 -1.41
N LYS A 120 1.42 -13.63 -1.31
CA LYS A 120 2.23 -13.09 -0.22
C LYS A 120 2.18 -11.56 -0.15
N MET A 121 2.11 -10.89 -1.30
CA MET A 121 1.99 -9.44 -1.33
C MET A 121 0.61 -8.99 -0.91
N GLU A 122 -0.46 -9.62 -1.39
CA GLU A 122 -1.83 -9.32 -0.98
C GLU A 122 -1.99 -9.42 0.54
N CYS A 123 -1.52 -10.52 1.15
CA CYS A 123 -1.48 -10.67 2.61
C CYS A 123 -0.73 -9.52 3.31
N ARG A 124 0.38 -9.06 2.73
CA ARG A 124 1.17 -7.93 3.28
C ARG A 124 0.48 -6.58 3.09
N LEU A 125 -0.30 -6.40 2.03
CA LEU A 125 -1.05 -5.18 1.75
C LEU A 125 -2.27 -5.05 2.66
N ASP A 126 -2.93 -6.16 2.97
CA ASP A 126 -4.09 -6.20 3.86
C ASP A 126 -3.69 -6.11 5.33
N ALA A 127 -2.47 -6.55 5.67
CA ALA A 127 -1.94 -6.40 7.01
C ALA A 127 -1.74 -4.93 7.42
N THR A 128 -1.92 -4.66 8.72
CA THR A 128 -1.52 -3.40 9.36
C THR A 128 -0.07 -3.09 9.02
N PHE A 129 0.21 -1.89 8.51
CA PHE A 129 1.56 -1.49 8.13
C PHE A 129 2.42 -1.25 9.38
N PRO A 130 3.40 -2.13 9.69
CA PRO A 130 4.08 -2.08 10.97
C PRO A 130 5.32 -1.19 10.89
N LEU A 131 5.29 -0.06 11.61
CA LEU A 131 6.47 0.77 11.80
C LEU A 131 7.48 0.13 12.76
N TRP A 132 7.08 -0.90 13.51
CA TRP A 132 7.93 -1.66 14.43
C TRP A 132 8.13 -3.13 14.02
N PRO A 133 9.05 -3.85 14.68
CA PRO A 133 9.03 -5.31 14.69
C PRO A 133 7.76 -5.83 15.37
N PRO A 134 7.25 -7.01 14.97
CA PRO A 134 6.29 -7.73 15.79
C PRO A 134 6.93 -7.96 17.17
N ASN A 135 6.22 -7.68 18.26
CA ASN A 135 6.67 -7.70 19.67
C ASN A 135 7.11 -6.36 20.30
N VAL A 136 6.93 -5.20 19.64
CA VAL A 136 7.24 -3.93 20.32
C VAL A 136 6.36 -3.68 21.55
N GLU A 137 5.09 -4.10 21.51
CA GLU A 137 4.16 -3.99 22.65
C GLU A 137 4.69 -4.78 23.86
N LYS A 138 5.18 -6.01 23.64
CA LYS A 138 5.83 -6.83 24.68
C LYS A 138 7.14 -6.23 25.21
N LEU A 139 7.82 -5.40 24.42
CA LEU A 139 9.06 -4.70 24.82
C LEU A 139 8.78 -3.41 25.60
N ILE A 140 7.55 -2.88 25.54
CA ILE A 140 7.14 -1.68 26.26
C ILE A 140 6.48 -2.06 27.59
N ASP A 141 5.77 -3.19 27.63
CA ASP A 141 5.11 -3.71 28.84
C ASP A 141 6.09 -4.42 29.82
N ASN A 142 7.32 -4.69 29.40
CA ASN A 142 8.42 -5.15 30.27
C ASN A 142 9.46 -4.03 30.44
N PRO A 143 9.24 -3.06 31.34
CA PRO A 143 10.28 -2.15 31.81
C PRO A 143 11.35 -2.86 32.66
#